data_AF-A0A0C2N7I1-F1
#
_entry.id   AF-A0A0C2N7I1-F1
#
_cell.length_a   1.000
_cell.length_b   1.000
_cell.length_c   1.000
_cell.angle_alpha   90.00
_cell.angle_beta   90.00
_cell.angle_gamma   90.00
#
_symmetry.space_group_name_H-M   'P 1'
#
loop_
_entity.id
_entity.type
_entity.pdbx_description
1 polymer ?
#
loop_
_entity_poly.entity_id
_entity_poly.type
_entity_poly.pdbx_seq_one_letter_code
_entity_poly.pdbx_strand_id
1 'polypeptide(L)'
;MSEDDPCQLIARLKNSKFAIRLDKSIDIANASQLLVCVRYCCEGEVLEDFMCFKSLPGRTSGEDLFRVLDSFFEDSELALKQCIGVCTDGVAVMTGSKSGLVARVKQAAPHIVSTQCMIHRNALATKNYLVYFKEKKSPTIK
;
A
#
# COMPACT_ATOMS: atom_id res chain seq x y z
N MET A 1 4.59 12.55 -23.31
CA MET A 1 4.49 12.16 -21.88
C MET A 1 4.84 13.41 -21.12
N SER A 2 3.82 14.20 -20.72
CA SER A 2 4.04 15.43 -19.97
C SER A 2 4.74 15.11 -18.67
N GLU A 3 5.72 15.93 -18.31
CA GLU A 3 6.52 15.78 -17.10
C GLU A 3 5.61 15.89 -15.86
N ASP A 4 5.29 14.76 -15.23
CA ASP A 4 4.63 14.74 -13.93
C ASP A 4 5.67 15.15 -12.86
N ASP A 5 5.79 16.46 -12.63
CA ASP A 5 6.59 17.03 -11.55
C ASP A 5 6.01 16.58 -10.20
N PRO A 6 6.78 15.88 -9.34
CA PRO A 6 6.35 15.50 -7.99
C PRO A 6 5.77 16.68 -7.20
N CYS A 7 6.29 17.91 -7.39
CA CYS A 7 5.78 19.09 -6.72
C CYS A 7 4.33 19.42 -7.13
N GLN A 8 4.00 19.21 -8.41
CA GLN A 8 2.66 19.41 -8.93
C GLN A 8 1.68 18.37 -8.36
N LEU A 9 2.11 17.10 -8.26
CA LEU A 9 1.31 16.06 -7.62
C LEU A 9 1.02 16.39 -6.15
N ILE A 10 2.04 16.76 -5.37
CA ILE A 10 1.86 17.19 -3.97
C ILE A 10 0.88 18.35 -3.86
N ALA A 11 1.02 19.38 -4.71
CA ALA A 11 0.14 20.54 -4.72
C ALA A 11 -1.33 20.17 -4.98
N ARG A 12 -1.59 19.23 -5.90
CA ARG A 12 -2.94 18.68 -6.15
C ARG A 12 -3.48 17.94 -4.94
N LEU A 13 -2.66 17.13 -4.28
CA LEU A 13 -3.06 16.34 -3.12
C LEU A 13 -3.34 17.19 -1.87
N LYS A 14 -2.62 18.31 -1.68
CA LYS A 14 -2.85 19.24 -0.55
C LYS A 14 -4.31 19.74 -0.49
N ASN A 15 -4.96 19.86 -1.64
CA ASN A 15 -6.31 20.42 -1.77
C ASN A 15 -7.39 19.40 -2.16
N SER A 16 -7.07 18.10 -2.16
CA SER A 16 -8.00 17.04 -2.58
C SER A 16 -8.03 15.87 -1.60
N LYS A 17 -9.11 15.08 -1.67
CA LYS A 17 -9.16 13.78 -1.00
C LYS A 17 -8.45 12.74 -1.85
N PHE A 18 -7.69 11.87 -1.21
CA PHE A 18 -6.95 10.83 -1.90
C PHE A 18 -6.90 9.53 -1.10
N ALA A 19 -6.62 8.43 -1.77
CA ALA A 19 -6.28 7.16 -1.17
C ALA A 19 -4.84 6.80 -1.53
N ILE A 20 -4.18 6.02 -0.68
CA ILE A 20 -2.83 5.53 -0.91
C ILE A 20 -2.84 4.01 -1.08
N ARG A 21 -2.02 3.51 -2.00
CA ARG A 21 -1.66 2.09 -2.10
C ARG A 21 -0.23 1.93 -1.62
N LEU A 22 -0.04 1.00 -0.70
CA LEU A 22 1.23 0.69 -0.06
C LEU A 22 1.60 -0.74 -0.40
N ASP A 23 2.81 -0.91 -0.91
CA ASP A 23 3.36 -2.23 -1.22
C ASP A 23 4.82 -2.33 -0.77
N LYS A 24 5.25 -3.53 -0.41
CA LYS A 24 6.65 -3.77 -0.02
C LYS A 24 7.41 -4.29 -1.23
N SER A 25 8.44 -3.57 -1.63
CA SER A 25 9.36 -3.97 -2.70
C SER A 25 10.77 -4.21 -2.16
N ILE A 26 11.60 -4.82 -3.00
CA ILE A 26 13.05 -4.93 -2.83
C ILE A 26 13.73 -4.33 -4.07
N ASP A 27 14.81 -3.59 -3.87
CA ASP A 27 15.58 -3.05 -4.99
C ASP A 27 16.67 -4.02 -5.48
N ILE A 28 17.43 -3.59 -6.48
CA ILE A 28 18.52 -4.38 -7.08
C ILE A 28 19.67 -4.69 -6.10
N ALA A 29 19.78 -3.93 -5.01
CA ALA A 29 20.75 -4.16 -3.93
C ALA A 29 20.15 -5.00 -2.79
N ASN A 30 18.95 -5.56 -2.99
CA ASN A 30 18.19 -6.34 -2.02
C ASN A 30 17.80 -5.54 -0.77
N ALA A 31 17.76 -4.21 -0.86
CA ALA A 31 17.26 -3.34 0.19
C ALA A 31 15.74 -3.22 0.10
N SER A 32 15.08 -3.25 1.25
CA SER A 32 13.63 -3.20 1.30
C SER A 32 13.13 -1.77 1.17
N GLN A 33 12.03 -1.59 0.44
CA GLN A 33 11.42 -0.30 0.19
C GLN A 33 9.90 -0.37 0.34
N LEU A 34 9.30 0.72 0.78
CA LEU A 34 7.86 0.95 0.75
C LEU A 34 7.53 1.72 -0.53
N LEU A 35 6.77 1.11 -1.42
CA LEU A 35 6.18 1.73 -2.59
C LEU A 35 4.92 2.48 -2.15
N VAL A 36 4.83 3.76 -2.50
CA VAL A 36 3.65 4.60 -2.27
C VAL A 36 3.10 5.06 -3.62
N CYS A 37 1.87 4.64 -3.92
CA CYS A 37 1.07 5.18 -5.02
C CYS A 37 -0.14 5.92 -4.45
N VAL A 38 -0.60 6.95 -5.15
CA VAL A 38 -1.77 7.75 -4.77
C VAL A 38 -2.88 7.59 -5.79
N ARG A 39 -4.12 7.58 -5.31
CA ARG A 39 -5.32 7.62 -6.13
C ARG A 39 -6.18 8.79 -5.70
N TYR A 40 -6.50 9.68 -6.63
CA TYR A 40 -7.18 10.95 -6.35
C TYR A 40 -8.08 11.36 -7.51
N CYS A 41 -8.93 12.37 -7.31
CA CYS A 41 -9.75 12.93 -8.36
C CYS A 41 -9.16 14.26 -8.85
N CYS A 42 -9.01 14.42 -10.16
CA CYS A 42 -8.58 15.66 -10.80
C CYS A 42 -9.48 15.93 -12.00
N GLU A 43 -10.09 17.12 -12.07
CA GLU A 43 -10.94 17.53 -13.20
C GLU A 43 -12.09 16.54 -13.54
N GLY A 44 -12.61 15.84 -12.53
CA GLY A 44 -13.69 14.86 -12.68
C GLY A 44 -13.22 13.45 -13.03
N GLU A 45 -11.93 13.25 -13.27
CA GLU A 45 -11.33 11.94 -13.54
C GLU A 45 -10.63 11.36 -12.31
N VAL A 46 -10.65 10.05 -12.18
CA VAL A 46 -9.92 9.33 -11.12
C VAL A 46 -8.55 8.96 -11.67
N LEU A 47 -7.52 9.59 -11.13
CA LEU A 47 -6.13 9.36 -11.50
C LEU A 47 -5.42 8.49 -10.45
N GLU A 48 -4.39 7.79 -10.89
CA GLU A 48 -3.52 7.01 -10.03
C GLU A 48 -2.07 7.20 -10.47
N ASP A 49 -1.25 7.74 -9.56
CA ASP A 49 0.14 8.09 -9.84
C ASP A 49 1.10 7.43 -8.85
N PHE A 50 2.30 7.14 -9.35
CA PHE A 50 3.42 6.79 -8.50
C PHE A 50 3.86 8.03 -7.72
N MET A 51 4.04 7.88 -6.41
CA MET A 51 4.41 9.00 -5.55
C MET A 51 5.88 8.92 -5.14
N CYS A 52 6.30 7.83 -4.50
CA CYS A 52 7.69 7.63 -4.12
C CYS A 52 8.00 6.19 -3.70
N PHE A 53 9.31 5.92 -3.58
CA PHE A 53 9.84 4.83 -2.76
C PHE A 53 10.40 5.39 -1.45
N LYS A 54 10.19 4.67 -0.35
CA LYS A 54 10.82 4.97 0.93
C LYS A 54 11.63 3.78 1.42
N SER A 55 12.92 3.99 1.67
CA SER A 55 13.79 2.95 2.19
C SER A 55 13.32 2.46 3.54
N LEU A 56 13.35 1.15 3.73
CA LEU A 56 12.97 0.48 4.97
C LEU A 56 14.19 -0.15 5.62
N PRO A 57 14.29 -0.14 6.96
CA PRO A 57 15.25 -0.97 7.66
C PRO A 57 14.95 -2.45 7.43
N GLY A 58 15.97 -3.30 7.47
CA GLY A 58 15.91 -4.71 7.06
C GLY A 58 14.69 -5.47 7.61
N ARG A 59 14.62 -5.68 8.94
CA ARG A 59 13.41 -6.24 9.57
C ARG A 59 12.45 -5.12 9.92
N THR A 60 11.45 -4.93 9.07
CA THR A 60 10.46 -3.86 9.22
C THR A 60 9.23 -4.33 10.01
N SER A 61 8.89 -3.61 11.07
CA SER A 61 7.62 -3.77 11.80
C SER A 61 6.52 -2.84 11.26
N GLY A 62 5.27 -3.04 11.68
CA GLY A 62 4.19 -2.11 11.36
C GLY A 62 4.39 -0.71 11.94
N GLU A 63 5.21 -0.56 12.99
CA GLU A 63 5.58 0.74 13.54
C GLU A 63 6.61 1.46 12.68
N ASP A 64 7.64 0.74 12.22
CA ASP A 64 8.67 1.33 11.34
C ASP A 64 8.04 1.83 10.04
N LEU A 65 7.12 1.05 9.46
CA LEU A 65 6.34 1.46 8.30
C LEU A 65 5.51 2.71 8.58
N PHE A 66 4.89 2.79 9.76
CA PHE A 66 4.07 3.94 10.12
C PHE A 66 4.94 5.18 10.27
N ARG A 67 6.07 5.09 10.96
CA ARG A 67 7.02 6.22 11.11
C ARG A 67 7.51 6.73 9.75
N VAL A 68 7.90 5.82 8.86
CA VAL A 68 8.34 6.19 7.50
C VAL A 68 7.22 6.88 6.72
N LEU A 69 5.99 6.39 6.83
CA LEU A 69 4.83 6.98 6.17
C LEU A 69 4.47 8.34 6.77
N ASP A 70 4.48 8.46 8.10
CA ASP A 70 4.12 9.67 8.84
C ASP A 70 5.12 10.79 8.55
N SER A 71 6.43 10.51 8.67
CA SER A 71 7.48 11.45 8.28
C SER A 71 7.38 11.88 6.82
N PHE A 72 7.00 10.98 5.91
CA PHE A 72 6.77 11.36 4.52
C PHE A 72 5.61 12.35 4.35
N PHE A 73 4.50 12.16 5.07
CA PHE A 73 3.37 13.07 5.04
C PHE A 73 3.76 14.43 5.65
N GLU A 74 4.52 14.44 6.74
CA GLU A 74 5.06 15.65 7.35
C GLU A 74 5.99 16.42 6.40
N ASP A 75 6.99 15.74 5.83
CA ASP A 75 7.98 16.32 4.90
C ASP A 75 7.30 16.90 3.64
N SER A 76 6.20 16.29 3.19
CA SER A 76 5.44 16.73 2.02
C SER A 76 4.35 17.76 2.36
N GLU A 77 4.22 18.12 3.64
CA GLU A 77 3.13 18.94 4.20
C GLU A 77 1.73 18.44 3.78
N LEU A 78 1.59 17.12 3.66
CA LEU A 78 0.32 16.46 3.38
C LEU A 78 -0.33 16.08 4.69
N ALA A 79 -1.56 16.55 4.88
CA ALA A 79 -2.30 16.18 6.07
C ALA A 79 -2.90 14.78 5.91
N LEU A 80 -2.57 13.85 6.81
CA LEU A 80 -3.14 12.49 6.82
C LEU A 80 -4.67 12.49 6.86
N LYS A 81 -5.30 13.56 7.39
CA LYS A 81 -6.75 13.79 7.36
C LYS A 81 -7.36 13.92 5.94
N GLN A 82 -6.55 14.23 4.93
CA GLN A 82 -6.99 14.25 3.52
C GLN A 82 -6.95 12.86 2.89
N CYS A 83 -6.16 11.95 3.45
CA CYS A 83 -6.21 10.55 3.08
C CYS A 83 -7.54 9.96 3.56
N ILE A 84 -8.28 9.32 2.65
CA ILE A 84 -9.57 8.67 2.92
C ILE A 84 -9.49 7.14 2.80
N GLY A 85 -8.39 6.62 2.25
CA GLY A 85 -8.25 5.20 1.97
C GLY A 85 -6.80 4.73 2.00
N VAL A 86 -6.57 3.53 2.55
CA VAL A 86 -5.30 2.82 2.48
C VAL A 86 -5.52 1.45 1.86
N CYS A 87 -4.71 1.07 0.88
CA CYS A 87 -4.73 -0.24 0.22
C CYS A 87 -3.38 -0.93 0.43
N THR A 88 -3.37 -2.20 0.84
CA THR A 88 -2.14 -2.95 1.14
C THR A 88 -2.18 -4.36 0.52
N ASP A 89 -1.04 -5.02 0.38
CA ASP A 89 -0.91 -6.42 -0.08
C ASP A 89 -1.63 -7.44 0.84
N GLY A 90 -1.92 -7.05 2.08
CA GLY A 90 -2.59 -7.88 3.07
C GLY A 90 -1.65 -8.64 4.00
N VAL A 91 -0.34 -8.42 3.91
CA VAL A 91 0.64 -9.07 4.79
C VAL A 91 0.44 -8.60 6.23
N ALA A 92 0.66 -9.48 7.20
CA ALA A 92 0.39 -9.23 8.63
C ALA A 92 1.09 -7.98 9.19
N VAL A 93 2.27 -7.63 8.68
CA VAL A 93 2.98 -6.40 9.07
C VAL A 93 2.21 -5.13 8.67
N MET A 94 1.45 -5.18 7.58
CA MET A 94 0.58 -4.11 7.10
C MET A 94 -0.77 -4.13 7.81
N THR A 95 -1.41 -5.30 7.89
CA THR A 95 -2.83 -5.43 8.24
C THR A 95 -3.11 -5.94 9.66
N GLY A 96 -2.08 -6.27 10.44
CA GLY A 96 -2.22 -6.77 11.80
C GLY A 96 -3.11 -5.86 12.66
N SER A 97 -4.11 -6.44 13.33
CA SER A 97 -5.17 -5.67 14.01
C SER A 97 -4.66 -4.82 15.18
N LYS A 98 -3.58 -5.23 15.84
CA LYS A 98 -2.97 -4.51 16.97
C LYS A 98 -1.68 -3.79 16.57
N SER A 99 -0.84 -4.45 15.78
CA SER A 99 0.53 -4.05 15.51
C SER A 99 0.84 -3.87 14.02
N GLY A 100 -0.17 -3.86 13.15
CA GLY A 100 0.01 -3.55 11.73
C GLY A 100 0.12 -2.05 11.47
N LEU A 101 0.62 -1.70 10.28
CA LEU A 101 0.61 -0.33 9.76
C LEU A 101 -0.81 0.27 9.75
N VAL A 102 -1.77 -0.47 9.19
CA VAL A 102 -3.16 0.00 9.03
C VAL A 102 -3.82 0.29 10.38
N ALA A 103 -3.52 -0.51 11.41
CA ALA A 103 -4.04 -0.26 12.76
C ALA A 103 -3.54 1.08 13.31
N ARG A 104 -2.27 1.43 13.08
CA ARG A 104 -1.67 2.71 13.49
C ARG A 104 -2.19 3.89 12.68
N VAL A 105 -2.30 3.73 11.36
CA VAL A 105 -2.92 4.75 10.48
C VAL A 105 -4.34 5.07 10.96
N LYS A 106 -5.12 4.06 11.34
CA LYS A 106 -6.48 4.28 11.88
C LYS A 106 -6.51 4.89 13.28
N GLN A 107 -5.47 4.69 14.09
CA GLN A 107 -5.35 5.39 15.38
C GLN A 107 -5.14 6.90 15.16
N ALA A 108 -4.32 7.28 14.19
CA ALA A 108 -4.08 8.68 13.83
C ALA A 108 -5.23 9.31 13.03
N ALA A 109 -5.89 8.53 12.18
CA ALA A 109 -6.95 8.97 11.27
C ALA A 109 -8.08 7.91 11.19
N PRO A 110 -9.03 7.91 12.16
CA PRO A 110 -10.06 6.87 12.27
C PRO A 110 -11.02 6.77 11.08
N HIS A 111 -11.15 7.84 10.29
CA HIS A 111 -12.02 7.88 9.10
C HIS A 111 -11.46 7.12 7.89
N ILE A 112 -10.18 6.72 7.91
CA ILE A 112 -9.54 6.05 6.77
C ILE A 112 -10.11 4.64 6.58
N VAL A 113 -10.59 4.38 5.36
CA VAL A 113 -11.03 3.05 4.94
C VAL A 113 -9.83 2.22 4.52
N SER A 114 -9.73 0.99 5.02
CA SER A 114 -8.65 0.07 4.64
C SER A 114 -9.15 -1.01 3.72
N THR A 115 -8.46 -1.23 2.60
CA THR A 115 -8.72 -2.33 1.67
C THR A 115 -7.47 -3.18 1.46
N GLN A 116 -7.69 -4.40 0.99
CA GLN A 116 -6.61 -5.28 0.53
C GLN A 116 -6.57 -5.22 -0.99
N CYS A 117 -5.36 -5.25 -1.56
CA CYS A 117 -5.13 -5.23 -2.99
C CYS A 117 -5.83 -6.43 -3.67
N MET A 118 -6.68 -6.14 -4.65
CA MET A 118 -7.43 -7.16 -5.38
C MET A 118 -6.51 -8.10 -6.17
N ILE A 119 -5.37 -7.60 -6.66
CA ILE A 119 -4.38 -8.42 -7.38
C ILE A 119 -3.80 -9.47 -6.42
N HIS A 120 -3.37 -9.07 -5.23
CA HIS A 120 -2.88 -9.98 -4.20
C HIS A 120 -3.95 -10.98 -3.74
N ARG A 121 -5.21 -10.53 -3.57
CA ARG A 121 -6.33 -11.41 -3.25
C ARG A 121 -6.59 -12.46 -4.34
N ASN A 122 -6.60 -12.05 -5.61
CA ASN A 122 -6.79 -12.94 -6.74
C ASN A 122 -5.65 -13.94 -6.87
N ALA A 123 -4.39 -13.49 -6.73
CA ALA A 123 -3.23 -14.36 -6.75
C ALA A 123 -3.30 -15.42 -5.62
N LEU A 124 -3.72 -15.02 -4.42
CA LEU A 124 -3.90 -15.93 -3.29
C LEU A 124 -5.02 -16.95 -3.54
N ALA A 125 -6.17 -16.50 -4.07
CA ALA A 125 -7.28 -17.38 -4.42
C ALA A 125 -6.86 -18.43 -5.46
N THR A 126 -6.17 -18.02 -6.53
CA THR A 126 -5.65 -18.91 -7.56
C THR A 126 -4.63 -19.91 -7.00
N LYS A 127 -3.73 -19.46 -6.13
CA LYS A 127 -2.75 -20.34 -5.48
C LYS A 127 -3.44 -21.45 -4.69
N ASN A 128 -4.44 -21.10 -3.89
CA ASN A 128 -5.20 -22.07 -3.08
C ASN A 128 -5.98 -23.06 -3.97
N TYR A 129 -6.56 -22.57 -5.05
CA TYR A 129 -7.21 -23.42 -6.05
C TYR A 129 -6.22 -24.42 -6.67
N LEU A 130 -5.03 -23.99 -7.08
CA LEU A 130 -4.02 -24.89 -7.67
C LEU A 130 -3.54 -25.96 -6.68
N VAL A 131 -3.41 -25.63 -5.38
CA VAL A 131 -3.09 -26.62 -4.33
C VAL A 131 -4.18 -27.69 -4.26
N TYR A 132 -5.44 -27.27 -4.16
CA TYR A 132 -6.59 -28.17 -4.14
C TYR A 132 -6.66 -29.10 -5.38
N PHE A 133 -6.38 -28.55 -6.57
CA PHE A 133 -6.36 -29.33 -7.81
C PHE A 133 -5.21 -30.35 -7.86
N LYS A 134 -4.03 -30.02 -7.32
CA LYS A 134 -2.89 -30.95 -7.25
C LYS A 134 -3.14 -32.08 -6.26
N GLU A 135 -3.73 -31.79 -5.10
CA GLU A 135 -4.06 -32.80 -4.08
C GLU A 135 -5.10 -33.82 -4.61
N LYS A 136 -6.03 -33.38 -5.46
CA LYS A 136 -7.02 -34.28 -6.09
C LYS A 136 -6.51 -35.02 -7.34
N LYS A 137 -5.29 -34.76 -7.81
CA LYS A 137 -4.64 -35.48 -8.93
C LYS A 137 -3.61 -36.53 -8.50
N SER A 138 -3.74 -37.11 -7.30
CA SER A 138 -3.13 -38.42 -7.01
C SER A 138 -4.16 -39.54 -7.20
N PRO A 139 -4.46 -40.00 -8.43
CA PRO A 139 -4.99 -41.33 -8.61
C PRO A 139 -3.81 -42.29 -8.38
N THR A 140 -3.79 -42.94 -7.24
CA THR A 140 -3.10 -44.22 -7.12
C THR A 140 -3.83 -45.18 -8.06
N ILE A 141 -3.35 -45.31 -9.29
CA ILE A 141 -3.75 -46.40 -10.17
C ILE A 141 -2.89 -47.59 -9.72
N LYS A 142 -3.48 -48.45 -8.90
CA LYS A 142 -3.00 -49.83 -8.70
C LYS A 142 -3.44 -50.69 -9.88
#